data_AF-A0A957P9X4-F1
#
_entry.id   AF-A0A957P9X4-F1
#
_cell.length_a   1.000
_cell.length_b   1.000
_cell.length_c   1.000
_cell.angle_alpha   90.00
_cell.angle_beta   90.00
_cell.angle_gamma   90.00
#
_symmetry.space_group_name_H-M   'P 1'
#
loop_
_entity.id
_entity.type
_entity.pdbx_description
1 polymer ?
#
loop_
_entity_poly.entity_id
_entity_poly.type
_entity_poly.pdbx_seq_one_letter_code
_entity_poly.pdbx_strand_id
1 'polypeptide(L)'
;VLRDYLTDLFPILELNTSAKMLSIVPLLAGGGLFETGAGGSAPKHVQQFVEEGHLRWDSVGEFLALAVALEDLGSKGDNKRALVLGDALNAAISHYLDNRKAPSRKVHELDNRGSHYYLATYWAQALANQTKDAALQAQFAPLAKDLAANEAKIIAELDAAQGAPVDIGGYYQPDAAKTDAAMRPSAVLNQILASVE
;
A
#
# COMPACT_ATOMS: atom_id res chain seq x y z
N VAL A 1 17.73 17.85 14.60
CA VAL A 1 16.91 17.89 15.82
C VAL A 1 15.57 18.57 15.57
N LEU A 2 15.49 19.87 15.29
CA LEU A 2 14.18 20.52 15.07
C LEU A 2 13.36 19.94 13.91
N ARG A 3 13.99 19.57 12.77
CA ARG A 3 13.29 18.89 11.67
C ARG A 3 12.45 17.73 12.19
N ASP A 4 13.10 16.82 12.90
CA ASP A 4 12.52 15.60 13.48
C ASP A 4 11.33 15.91 14.41
N TYR A 5 11.53 16.86 15.34
CA TYR A 5 10.49 17.23 16.31
C TYR A 5 9.27 17.86 15.64
N LEU A 6 9.48 18.72 14.65
CA LEU A 6 8.41 19.45 13.98
C LEU A 6 7.64 18.56 13.01
N THR A 7 8.32 17.61 12.33
CA THR A 7 7.69 16.63 11.44
C THR A 7 6.92 15.52 12.17
N ASP A 8 7.15 15.34 13.48
CA ASP A 8 6.26 14.56 14.32
C ASP A 8 5.11 15.42 14.88
N LEU A 9 5.45 16.56 15.50
CA LEU A 9 4.48 17.36 16.27
C LEU A 9 3.29 17.84 15.43
N PHE A 10 3.54 18.54 14.31
CA PHE A 10 2.45 19.13 13.54
C PHE A 10 1.61 18.08 12.81
N PRO A 11 2.20 17.07 12.13
CA PRO A 11 1.40 16.01 11.50
C PRO A 11 0.57 15.19 12.50
N ILE A 12 1.07 14.96 13.72
CA ILE A 12 0.25 14.32 14.76
C ILE A 12 -0.93 15.21 15.15
N LEU A 13 -0.75 16.52 15.27
CA LEU A 13 -1.84 17.45 15.59
C LEU A 13 -2.86 17.59 14.45
N GLU A 14 -2.41 17.58 13.20
CA GLU A 14 -3.26 17.80 12.01
C GLU A 14 -3.93 16.52 11.52
N LEU A 15 -3.22 15.40 11.55
CA LEU A 15 -3.61 14.14 10.90
C LEU A 15 -3.75 12.97 11.89
N ASN A 16 -3.54 13.20 13.18
CA ASN A 16 -3.46 12.17 14.24
C ASN A 16 -2.31 11.16 14.08
N THR A 17 -1.40 11.37 13.13
CA THR A 17 -0.24 10.52 12.88
C THR A 17 0.80 11.23 11.98
N SER A 18 2.09 10.98 12.19
CA SER A 18 3.18 11.44 11.33
C SER A 18 3.48 10.49 10.15
N ALA A 19 2.78 9.36 10.05
CA ALA A 19 2.92 8.42 8.94
C ALA A 19 2.29 8.92 7.62
N LYS A 20 1.44 9.96 7.68
CA LYS A 20 0.67 10.49 6.53
C LYS A 20 1.33 11.72 5.89
N MET A 21 2.65 11.72 5.83
CA MET A 21 3.45 12.82 5.31
C MET A 21 4.29 12.39 4.12
N LEU A 22 4.43 13.28 3.15
CA LEU A 22 5.46 13.16 2.12
C LEU A 22 6.81 13.60 2.69
N SER A 23 7.81 12.73 2.63
CA SER A 23 9.19 13.04 3.00
C SER A 23 10.11 12.70 1.83
N ILE A 24 10.56 13.74 1.14
CA ILE A 24 11.34 13.65 -0.11
C ILE A 24 12.73 14.23 0.15
N VAL A 25 13.76 13.48 -0.18
CA VAL A 25 15.17 13.85 -0.03
C VAL A 25 15.83 13.89 -1.41
N PRO A 26 15.98 15.08 -2.01
CA PRO A 26 16.79 15.25 -3.22
C PRO A 26 18.25 14.92 -2.91
N LEU A 27 18.82 13.92 -3.59
CA LEU A 27 20.21 13.52 -3.39
C LEU A 27 21.14 14.50 -4.10
N LEU A 28 22.33 14.74 -3.52
CA LEU A 28 23.32 15.66 -4.07
C LEU A 28 23.75 15.32 -5.51
N ALA A 29 23.74 14.04 -5.87
CA ALA A 29 24.08 13.56 -7.20
C ALA A 29 22.90 13.60 -8.21
N GLY A 30 21.76 14.22 -7.85
CA GLY A 30 20.58 14.37 -8.72
C GLY A 30 19.53 13.26 -8.59
N GLY A 31 19.80 12.21 -7.83
CA GLY A 31 18.81 11.17 -7.49
C GLY A 31 17.74 11.64 -6.49
N GLY A 32 16.79 10.77 -6.19
CA GLY A 32 15.76 11.00 -5.17
C GLY A 32 15.71 9.85 -4.16
N LEU A 33 15.48 10.19 -2.89
CA LEU A 33 15.12 9.25 -1.83
C LEU A 33 13.74 9.65 -1.29
N PHE A 34 12.84 8.69 -1.21
CA PHE A 34 11.44 8.92 -0.84
C PHE A 34 11.14 8.11 0.42
N GLU A 35 11.08 8.78 1.56
CA GLU A 35 10.75 8.16 2.84
C GLU A 35 9.23 7.98 2.94
N THR A 36 8.78 6.84 3.45
CA THR A 36 7.37 6.43 3.46
C THR A 36 6.58 6.99 4.66
N GLY A 37 7.12 8.02 5.31
CA GLY A 37 6.59 8.64 6.53
C GLY A 37 7.71 9.07 7.48
N ALA A 38 7.36 9.75 8.57
CA ALA A 38 8.32 10.23 9.57
C ALA A 38 8.33 9.40 10.88
N GLY A 39 7.48 8.36 10.97
CA GLY A 39 7.33 7.54 12.17
C GLY A 39 8.35 6.39 12.29
N GLY A 40 8.29 5.66 13.41
CA GLY A 40 9.04 4.42 13.63
C GLY A 40 8.34 3.16 13.12
N SER A 41 8.91 1.99 13.42
CA SER A 41 8.42 0.66 12.95
C SER A 41 7.25 0.06 13.76
N ALA A 42 6.65 0.84 14.67
CA ALA A 42 5.43 0.49 15.40
C ALA A 42 5.38 -0.96 15.99
N PRO A 43 6.22 -1.32 16.98
CA PRO A 43 6.32 -2.69 17.51
C PRO A 43 5.01 -3.27 18.07
N LYS A 44 4.10 -2.41 18.55
CA LYS A 44 2.76 -2.82 19.02
C LYS A 44 1.83 -3.31 17.90
N HIS A 45 2.15 -3.04 16.64
CA HIS A 45 1.41 -3.59 15.49
C HIS A 45 1.80 -5.06 15.28
N VAL A 46 3.09 -5.37 15.38
CA VAL A 46 3.60 -6.74 15.30
C VAL A 46 3.02 -7.60 16.43
N GLN A 47 2.93 -7.06 17.65
CA GLN A 47 2.30 -7.77 18.76
C GLN A 47 0.86 -8.19 18.44
N GLN A 48 0.02 -7.26 17.96
CA GLN A 48 -1.35 -7.58 17.57
C GLN A 48 -1.40 -8.59 16.41
N PHE A 49 -0.51 -8.46 15.44
CA PHE A 49 -0.48 -9.38 14.31
C PHE A 49 -0.14 -10.81 14.75
N VAL A 50 0.81 -10.99 15.65
CA VAL A 50 1.19 -12.32 16.17
C VAL A 50 0.11 -12.90 17.09
N GLU A 51 -0.55 -12.07 17.91
CA GLU A 51 -1.57 -12.53 18.87
C GLU A 51 -2.94 -12.77 18.20
N GLU A 52 -3.32 -11.94 17.24
CA GLU A 52 -4.68 -11.84 16.71
C GLU A 52 -4.76 -11.88 15.18
N GLY A 53 -3.64 -12.03 14.47
CA GLY A 53 -3.60 -12.09 13.01
C GLY A 53 -4.07 -10.80 12.32
N HIS A 54 -4.13 -9.66 13.02
CA HIS A 54 -4.61 -8.38 12.49
C HIS A 54 -3.48 -7.34 12.44
N LEU A 55 -3.22 -6.77 11.26
CA LEU A 55 -2.19 -5.75 11.08
C LEU A 55 -2.80 -4.37 10.83
N ARG A 56 -2.77 -3.51 11.86
CA ARG A 56 -3.30 -2.13 11.80
C ARG A 56 -2.32 -1.07 11.29
N TRP A 57 -1.28 -1.47 10.55
CA TRP A 57 -0.31 -0.54 9.95
C TRP A 57 -0.92 0.14 8.73
N ASP A 58 -0.92 1.48 8.69
CA ASP A 58 -1.42 2.26 7.55
C ASP A 58 -0.29 2.54 6.55
N SER A 59 -0.35 1.92 5.37
CA SER A 59 0.67 2.02 4.32
C SER A 59 0.49 3.24 3.40
N VAL A 60 -0.41 4.19 3.71
CA VAL A 60 -0.64 5.35 2.84
C VAL A 60 0.63 6.15 2.53
N GLY A 61 1.58 6.23 3.46
CA GLY A 61 2.87 6.88 3.23
C GLY A 61 3.74 6.14 2.22
N GLU A 62 3.66 4.81 2.15
CA GLU A 62 4.31 4.00 1.11
C GLU A 62 3.70 4.29 -0.27
N PHE A 63 2.37 4.41 -0.33
CA PHE A 63 1.66 4.70 -1.59
C PHE A 63 2.02 6.09 -2.12
N LEU A 64 2.03 7.08 -1.23
CA LEU A 64 2.43 8.46 -1.54
C LEU A 64 3.90 8.54 -2.01
N ALA A 65 4.81 7.87 -1.30
CA ALA A 65 6.22 7.82 -1.68
C ALA A 65 6.43 7.16 -3.05
N LEU A 66 5.71 6.07 -3.34
CA LEU A 66 5.77 5.38 -4.63
C LEU A 66 5.24 6.26 -5.78
N ALA A 67 4.13 6.99 -5.57
CA ALA A 67 3.58 7.88 -6.58
C ALA A 67 4.58 8.99 -6.97
N VAL A 68 5.21 9.61 -5.97
CA VAL A 68 6.25 10.62 -6.19
C VAL A 68 7.50 10.01 -6.83
N ALA A 69 7.90 8.80 -6.45
CA ALA A 69 9.04 8.12 -7.07
C ALA A 69 8.81 7.84 -8.56
N LEU A 70 7.60 7.44 -8.95
CA LEU A 70 7.21 7.25 -10.34
C LEU A 70 7.19 8.57 -11.13
N GLU A 71 6.73 9.66 -10.51
CA GLU A 71 6.75 10.99 -11.11
C GLU A 71 8.19 11.49 -11.33
N ASP A 72 9.08 11.32 -10.34
CA ASP A 72 10.50 11.69 -10.43
C ASP A 72 11.21 10.89 -11.53
N LEU A 73 10.98 9.57 -11.57
CA LEU A 73 11.50 8.69 -12.62
C LEU A 73 11.01 9.11 -14.01
N GLY A 74 9.72 9.42 -14.14
CA GLY A 74 9.11 9.88 -15.38
C GLY A 74 9.70 11.21 -15.86
N SER A 75 9.82 12.17 -14.95
CA SER A 75 10.25 13.54 -15.24
C SER A 75 11.74 13.63 -15.56
N LYS A 76 12.60 12.88 -14.84
CA LYS A 76 14.06 12.89 -15.06
C LYS A 76 14.50 11.95 -16.18
N GLY A 77 13.76 10.87 -16.42
CA GLY A 77 14.13 9.81 -17.36
C GLY A 77 13.40 9.84 -18.71
N ASP A 78 12.57 10.86 -18.97
CA ASP A 78 11.63 10.89 -20.13
C ASP A 78 10.77 9.62 -20.22
N ASN A 79 10.42 9.04 -19.06
CA ASN A 79 9.66 7.81 -18.98
C ASN A 79 8.15 8.12 -18.86
N LYS A 80 7.50 8.29 -20.01
CA LYS A 80 6.06 8.59 -20.10
C LYS A 80 5.19 7.55 -19.41
N ARG A 81 5.60 6.26 -19.43
CA ARG A 81 4.85 5.20 -18.73
C ARG A 81 4.91 5.35 -17.22
N ALA A 82 6.07 5.74 -16.67
CA ALA A 82 6.19 6.04 -15.25
C ALA A 82 5.27 7.20 -14.82
N LEU A 83 5.14 8.24 -15.66
CA LEU A 83 4.19 9.33 -15.42
C LEU A 83 2.73 8.83 -15.40
N VAL A 84 2.35 7.98 -16.35
CA VAL A 84 0.99 7.39 -16.37
C VAL A 84 0.73 6.52 -15.14
N LEU A 85 1.71 5.72 -14.72
CA LEU A 85 1.63 4.91 -13.50
C LEU A 85 1.48 5.79 -12.25
N GLY A 86 2.27 6.86 -12.13
CA GLY A 86 2.21 7.81 -11.02
C GLY A 86 0.89 8.57 -10.97
N ASP A 87 0.40 9.09 -12.10
CA ASP A 87 -0.90 9.75 -12.21
C ASP A 87 -2.05 8.83 -11.79
N ALA A 88 -2.04 7.59 -12.27
CA ALA A 88 -3.05 6.60 -11.91
C ALA A 88 -2.97 6.20 -10.43
N LEU A 89 -1.76 6.14 -9.85
CA LEU A 89 -1.57 5.83 -8.43
C LEU A 89 -2.09 6.98 -7.55
N ASN A 90 -1.82 8.24 -7.93
CA ASN A 90 -2.39 9.40 -7.25
C ASN A 90 -3.92 9.39 -7.27
N ALA A 91 -4.54 9.06 -8.41
CA ALA A 91 -6.00 8.90 -8.50
C ALA A 91 -6.51 7.77 -7.59
N ALA A 92 -5.78 6.64 -7.52
CA ALA A 92 -6.11 5.51 -6.66
C ALA A 92 -5.99 5.85 -5.16
N ILE A 93 -4.96 6.60 -4.76
CA ILE A 93 -4.78 7.08 -3.39
C ILE A 93 -5.94 8.00 -2.98
N SER A 94 -6.33 8.94 -3.84
CA SER A 94 -7.49 9.81 -3.59
C SER A 94 -8.76 8.97 -3.39
N HIS A 95 -9.03 8.01 -4.28
CA HIS A 95 -10.20 7.14 -4.16
C HIS A 95 -10.14 6.25 -2.90
N TYR A 96 -8.96 5.76 -2.52
CA TYR A 96 -8.72 5.03 -1.28
C TYR A 96 -9.06 5.86 -0.03
N LEU A 97 -8.66 7.13 -0.01
CA LEU A 97 -8.94 8.06 1.08
C LEU A 97 -10.43 8.42 1.15
N ASP A 98 -11.04 8.76 0.00
CA ASP A 98 -12.46 9.14 -0.09
C ASP A 98 -13.38 8.01 0.39
N ASN A 99 -13.02 6.76 0.06
CA ASN A 99 -13.77 5.57 0.46
C ASN A 99 -13.34 4.99 1.82
N ARG A 100 -12.47 5.70 2.56
CA ARG A 100 -12.00 5.35 3.91
C ARG A 100 -11.47 3.92 4.01
N LYS A 101 -10.67 3.48 3.03
CA LYS A 101 -10.12 2.12 2.98
C LYS A 101 -8.84 1.93 3.81
N ALA A 102 -8.61 2.81 4.77
CA ALA A 102 -7.54 2.69 5.76
C ALA A 102 -7.80 1.54 6.73
N PRO A 103 -6.75 0.90 7.28
CA PRO A 103 -6.92 -0.21 8.20
C PRO A 103 -7.58 0.26 9.50
N SER A 104 -8.51 -0.56 9.98
CA SER A 104 -9.06 -0.44 11.33
C SER A 104 -8.02 -0.87 12.36
N ARG A 105 -8.33 -0.61 13.63
CA ARG A 105 -7.57 -1.08 14.80
C ARG A 105 -8.14 -2.36 15.40
N LYS A 106 -9.32 -2.79 14.93
CA LYS A 106 -10.09 -3.89 15.51
C LYS A 106 -9.99 -5.11 14.61
N VAL A 107 -9.77 -6.26 15.25
CA VAL A 107 -9.79 -7.57 14.60
C VAL A 107 -11.14 -7.83 13.94
N HIS A 108 -11.12 -8.51 12.80
CA HIS A 108 -12.27 -8.78 11.92
C HIS A 108 -12.89 -7.52 11.29
N GLU A 109 -12.21 -6.39 11.37
CA GLU A 109 -12.42 -5.26 10.47
C GLU A 109 -11.24 -5.20 9.46
N LEU A 110 -11.39 -4.36 8.43
CA LEU A 110 -10.39 -4.22 7.38
C LEU A 110 -9.00 -3.92 7.96
N ASP A 111 -7.98 -4.70 7.60
CA ASP A 111 -6.61 -4.50 8.04
C ASP A 111 -5.69 -4.09 6.88
N ASN A 112 -4.38 -3.99 7.14
CA ASN A 112 -3.37 -3.58 6.15
C ASN A 112 -3.48 -4.36 4.82
N ARG A 113 -3.70 -5.69 4.88
CA ARG A 113 -3.76 -6.53 3.68
C ARG A 113 -4.98 -6.19 2.84
N GLY A 114 -6.11 -5.94 3.49
CA GLY A 114 -7.33 -5.46 2.84
C GLY A 114 -7.16 -4.07 2.23
N SER A 115 -6.50 -3.15 2.92
CA SER A 115 -6.16 -1.82 2.40
C SER A 115 -5.30 -1.89 1.13
N HIS A 116 -4.31 -2.79 1.08
CA HIS A 116 -3.49 -3.04 -0.12
C HIS A 116 -4.32 -3.59 -1.29
N TYR A 117 -5.26 -4.51 -1.03
CA TYR A 117 -6.20 -4.98 -2.06
C TYR A 117 -7.02 -3.83 -2.68
N TYR A 118 -7.58 -2.94 -1.85
CA TYR A 118 -8.36 -1.81 -2.35
C TYR A 118 -7.50 -0.84 -3.17
N LEU A 119 -6.28 -0.53 -2.71
CA LEU A 119 -5.37 0.31 -3.50
C LEU A 119 -5.06 -0.33 -4.86
N ALA A 120 -4.69 -1.61 -4.89
CA ALA A 120 -4.38 -2.33 -6.13
C ALA A 120 -5.58 -2.31 -7.09
N THR A 121 -6.79 -2.49 -6.56
CA THR A 121 -8.04 -2.43 -7.34
C THR A 121 -8.27 -1.05 -7.93
N TYR A 122 -8.16 0.01 -7.12
CA TYR A 122 -8.35 1.38 -7.60
C TYR A 122 -7.27 1.82 -8.59
N TRP A 123 -6.03 1.34 -8.40
CA TRP A 123 -4.94 1.63 -9.32
C TRP A 123 -5.12 0.93 -10.67
N ALA A 124 -5.50 -0.36 -10.65
CA ALA A 124 -5.84 -1.09 -11.86
C ALA A 124 -7.01 -0.43 -12.62
N GLN A 125 -8.05 0.02 -11.91
CA GLN A 125 -9.17 0.75 -12.49
C GLN A 125 -8.73 2.09 -13.11
N ALA A 126 -7.88 2.87 -12.43
CA ALA A 126 -7.35 4.11 -12.98
C ALA A 126 -6.51 3.87 -14.24
N LEU A 127 -5.69 2.81 -14.26
CA LEU A 127 -4.89 2.42 -15.42
C LEU A 127 -5.74 1.89 -16.59
N ALA A 128 -6.83 1.21 -16.31
CA ALA A 128 -7.79 0.75 -17.31
C ALA A 128 -8.65 1.89 -17.90
N ASN A 129 -8.81 3.01 -17.16
CA ASN A 129 -9.66 4.13 -17.57
C ASN A 129 -8.89 5.32 -18.19
N GLN A 130 -7.57 5.40 -18.01
CA GLN A 130 -6.75 6.45 -18.62
C GLN A 130 -6.63 6.27 -20.14
N THR A 131 -6.38 7.38 -20.84
CA THR A 131 -6.29 7.44 -22.31
C THR A 131 -4.91 7.91 -22.81
N LYS A 132 -3.92 8.00 -21.92
CA LYS A 132 -2.55 8.46 -22.19
C LYS A 132 -1.65 7.35 -22.76
N ASP A 133 -1.89 6.09 -22.40
CA ASP A 133 -1.20 4.91 -22.92
C ASP A 133 -2.20 3.76 -23.15
N ALA A 134 -2.52 3.49 -24.42
CA ALA A 134 -3.49 2.44 -24.79
C ALA A 134 -2.98 1.02 -24.49
N ALA A 135 -1.67 0.80 -24.45
CA ALA A 135 -1.11 -0.52 -24.14
C ALA A 135 -1.26 -0.82 -22.65
N LEU A 136 -0.93 0.14 -21.77
CA LEU A 136 -1.21 0.03 -20.33
C LEU A 136 -2.71 -0.13 -20.08
N GLN A 137 -3.54 0.62 -20.81
CA GLN A 137 -4.99 0.49 -20.71
C GLN A 137 -5.45 -0.96 -20.98
N ALA A 138 -5.01 -1.53 -22.10
CA ALA A 138 -5.36 -2.89 -22.48
C ALA A 138 -4.82 -3.95 -21.51
N GLN A 139 -3.62 -3.74 -20.97
CA GLN A 139 -2.98 -4.63 -20.01
C GLN A 139 -3.74 -4.66 -18.66
N PHE A 140 -4.16 -3.50 -18.16
CA PHE A 140 -4.79 -3.38 -16.83
C PHE A 140 -6.31 -3.56 -16.84
N ALA A 141 -6.99 -3.45 -17.99
CA ALA A 141 -8.42 -3.69 -18.11
C ALA A 141 -8.88 -5.08 -17.60
N PRO A 142 -8.25 -6.22 -17.97
CA PRO A 142 -8.63 -7.51 -17.42
C PRO A 142 -8.36 -7.60 -15.91
N LEU A 143 -7.22 -7.09 -15.44
CA LEU A 143 -6.88 -7.09 -14.01
C LEU A 143 -7.93 -6.32 -13.19
N ALA A 144 -8.29 -5.11 -13.63
CA ALA A 144 -9.28 -4.28 -12.96
C ALA A 144 -10.65 -4.99 -12.86
N LYS A 145 -11.04 -5.68 -13.93
CA LYS A 145 -12.27 -6.47 -13.98
C LYS A 145 -12.22 -7.66 -13.02
N ASP A 146 -11.13 -8.41 -13.03
CA ASP A 146 -10.99 -9.63 -12.22
C ASP A 146 -10.92 -9.31 -10.73
N LEU A 147 -10.21 -8.25 -10.33
CA LEU A 147 -10.19 -7.76 -8.95
C LEU A 147 -11.60 -7.37 -8.50
N ALA A 148 -12.29 -6.53 -9.27
CA ALA A 148 -13.64 -6.08 -8.93
C ALA A 148 -14.66 -7.24 -8.87
N ALA A 149 -14.58 -8.21 -9.78
CA ALA A 149 -15.47 -9.36 -9.80
C ALA A 149 -15.27 -10.30 -8.60
N ASN A 150 -14.08 -10.31 -8.00
CA ASN A 150 -13.72 -11.20 -6.89
C ASN A 150 -13.66 -10.50 -5.53
N GLU A 151 -14.05 -9.22 -5.42
CA GLU A 151 -13.94 -8.42 -4.21
C GLU A 151 -14.46 -9.13 -2.95
N ALA A 152 -15.72 -9.57 -2.98
CA ALA A 152 -16.34 -10.20 -1.82
C ALA A 152 -15.60 -11.46 -1.36
N LYS A 153 -15.06 -12.24 -2.30
CA LYS A 153 -14.31 -13.47 -2.00
C LYS A 153 -12.92 -13.15 -1.44
N ILE A 154 -12.22 -12.19 -2.04
CA ILE A 154 -10.90 -11.76 -1.57
C ILE A 154 -11.00 -11.20 -0.15
N ILE A 155 -11.94 -10.29 0.10
CA ILE A 155 -12.14 -9.71 1.44
C ILE A 155 -12.50 -10.81 2.46
N ALA A 156 -13.37 -11.76 2.10
CA ALA A 156 -13.70 -12.87 2.99
C ALA A 156 -12.47 -13.74 3.33
N GLU A 157 -11.58 -14.02 2.35
CA GLU A 157 -10.34 -14.76 2.58
C GLU A 157 -9.36 -13.99 3.48
N LEU A 158 -9.24 -12.67 3.30
CA LEU A 158 -8.39 -11.82 4.13
C LEU A 158 -8.92 -11.70 5.57
N ASP A 159 -10.24 -11.51 5.74
CA ASP A 159 -10.86 -11.39 7.06
C ASP A 159 -10.88 -12.72 7.83
N ALA A 160 -11.01 -13.85 7.13
CA ALA A 160 -10.94 -15.18 7.72
C ALA A 160 -9.54 -15.54 8.27
N ALA A 161 -8.50 -14.82 7.84
CA ALA A 161 -7.13 -14.99 8.33
C ALA A 161 -6.87 -14.23 9.66
N GLN A 162 -7.87 -13.51 10.18
CA GLN A 162 -7.78 -12.76 11.44
C GLN A 162 -8.37 -13.56 12.62
N GLY A 163 -8.08 -13.14 13.85
CA GLY A 163 -8.68 -13.63 15.09
C GLY A 163 -7.92 -14.77 15.79
N ALA A 164 -6.99 -15.42 15.10
CA ALA A 164 -6.15 -16.46 15.66
C ALA A 164 -4.67 -16.02 15.73
N PRO A 165 -3.90 -16.57 16.68
CA PRO A 165 -2.45 -16.35 16.71
C PRO A 165 -1.76 -16.80 15.42
N VAL A 166 -0.76 -16.04 15.01
CA VAL A 166 0.02 -16.26 13.79
C VAL A 166 1.49 -16.48 14.16
N ASP A 167 2.07 -17.60 13.70
CA ASP A 167 3.50 -17.87 13.83
C ASP A 167 4.26 -17.42 12.58
N ILE A 168 5.03 -16.34 12.72
CA ILE A 168 5.93 -15.83 11.67
C ILE A 168 7.37 -16.36 11.80
N GLY A 169 7.67 -17.24 12.75
CA GLY A 169 8.97 -17.92 12.87
C GLY A 169 10.12 -17.06 13.40
N GLY A 170 9.86 -15.88 13.96
CA GLY A 170 10.87 -14.99 14.52
C GLY A 170 10.34 -13.56 14.70
N TYR A 171 11.11 -12.68 15.33
CA TYR A 171 10.75 -11.26 15.48
C TYR A 171 11.67 -10.34 14.66
N TYR A 172 12.96 -10.29 15.02
CA TYR A 172 13.94 -9.48 14.28
C TYR A 172 14.33 -10.10 12.93
N GLN A 173 14.23 -11.42 12.83
CA GLN A 173 14.48 -12.20 11.61
C GLN A 173 13.39 -13.27 11.51
N PRO A 174 12.18 -12.92 11.03
CA PRO A 174 11.09 -13.87 10.85
C PRO A 174 11.41 -14.85 9.70
N ASP A 175 10.75 -16.01 9.71
CA ASP A 175 10.84 -16.98 8.63
C ASP A 175 10.08 -16.43 7.40
N ALA A 176 10.75 -16.43 6.25
CA ALA A 176 10.21 -15.82 5.03
C ALA A 176 8.94 -16.54 4.55
N ALA A 177 8.94 -17.88 4.54
CA ALA A 177 7.80 -18.65 4.04
C ALA A 177 6.57 -18.51 4.95
N LYS A 178 6.78 -18.50 6.28
CA LYS A 178 5.71 -18.26 7.25
C LYS A 178 5.15 -16.85 7.14
N THR A 179 6.02 -15.85 6.98
CA THR A 179 5.62 -14.45 6.84
C THR A 179 4.84 -14.23 5.55
N ASP A 180 5.31 -14.77 4.42
CA ASP A 180 4.61 -14.70 3.14
C ASP A 180 3.22 -15.34 3.22
N ALA A 181 3.10 -16.52 3.82
CA ALA A 181 1.82 -17.19 4.01
C ALA A 181 0.85 -16.36 4.87
N ALA A 182 1.35 -15.74 5.94
CA ALA A 182 0.54 -14.90 6.83
C ALA A 182 0.13 -13.56 6.20
N MET A 183 1.00 -12.97 5.37
CA MET A 183 0.77 -11.68 4.73
C MET A 183 -0.04 -11.79 3.43
N ARG A 184 -0.04 -12.95 2.78
CA ARG A 184 -0.75 -13.20 1.52
C ARG A 184 -1.75 -14.35 1.62
N PRO A 185 -2.72 -14.32 2.56
CA PRO A 185 -3.60 -15.46 2.81
C PRO A 185 -4.69 -15.67 1.75
N SER A 186 -4.99 -14.65 0.93
CA SER A 186 -5.98 -14.78 -0.15
C SER A 186 -5.37 -15.47 -1.38
N ALA A 187 -5.75 -16.73 -1.57
CA ALA A 187 -5.36 -17.51 -2.75
C ALA A 187 -5.88 -16.89 -4.04
N VAL A 188 -7.10 -16.34 -4.01
CA VAL A 188 -7.72 -15.70 -5.18
C VAL A 188 -6.94 -14.44 -5.58
N LEU A 189 -6.63 -13.58 -4.61
CA LEU A 189 -5.85 -12.37 -4.88
C LEU A 189 -4.47 -12.74 -5.43
N ASN A 190 -3.80 -13.72 -4.84
CA ASN A 190 -2.48 -14.16 -5.31
C ASN A 190 -2.54 -14.70 -6.73
N GLN A 191 -3.57 -15.47 -7.08
CA GLN A 191 -3.74 -16.00 -8.43
C GLN A 191 -4.00 -14.90 -9.45
N ILE A 192 -4.84 -13.90 -9.11
CA ILE A 192 -5.12 -12.75 -9.98
C ILE A 192 -3.87 -11.90 -10.20
N LEU A 193 -3.07 -11.66 -9.16
CA LEU A 193 -1.84 -10.87 -9.29
C LEU A 193 -0.76 -11.61 -10.08
N ALA A 194 -0.75 -12.94 -10.05
CA ALA A 194 0.21 -13.76 -10.80
C ALA A 194 -0.09 -13.82 -12.31
N SER A 195 -1.28 -13.44 -12.76
CA SER A 195 -1.64 -13.43 -14.19
C SER A 195 -1.30 -12.13 -14.92
N VAL A 196 -0.73 -11.14 -14.21
CA VAL A 196 -0.27 -9.87 -14.79
C VAL A 196 1.18 -10.04 -15.24
N GLU A 197 1.39 -10.10 -16.55
CA GLU A 197 2.71 -10.03 -17.21
C GLU A 197 3.06 -8.58 -17.59
#